data_AF-A0A644RGW6-F1
#
_entry.id   AF-A0A644RGW6-F1
#
_cell.length_a   1.000
_cell.length_b   1.000
_cell.length_c   1.000
_cell.angle_alpha   90.00
_cell.angle_beta   90.00
_cell.angle_gamma   90.00
#
_symmetry.space_group_name_H-M   'P 1'
#
loop_
_entity.id
_entity.type
_entity.pdbx_description
1 polymer ?
#
loop_
_entity_poly.entity_id
_entity_poly.type
_entity_poly.pdbx_seq_one_letter_code
_entity_poly.pdbx_strand_id
1 'polypeptide(L)'
;MNKLTVRQSEVLGSIVNYQRRFGFPPTICELAGLIGCSSPNAAAEHVKAIAKKGYISVAPGVSRGITVISANDEVDAISIIKSLINGDSDSRERALSWLEARGVQQ
;
A
#
# COMPACT_ATOMS: atom_id res chain seq x y z
N MET A 1 8.30 -5.59 11.37
CA MET A 1 6.94 -5.69 10.79
C MET A 1 6.01 -6.42 11.75
N ASN A 2 4.92 -5.77 12.19
CA ASN A 2 3.89 -6.45 12.99
C ASN A 2 3.00 -7.29 12.08
N LYS A 3 2.87 -8.59 12.37
CA LYS A 3 2.09 -9.52 11.54
C LYS A 3 0.61 -9.12 11.52
N LEU A 4 -0.03 -9.15 10.36
CA LEU A 4 -1.47 -8.95 10.23
C LEU A 4 -2.22 -10.11 10.89
N THR A 5 -3.38 -9.82 11.47
CA THR A 5 -4.32 -10.89 11.85
C THR A 5 -4.95 -11.49 10.60
N VAL A 6 -5.52 -12.69 10.68
CA VAL A 6 -6.20 -13.34 9.55
C VAL A 6 -7.20 -12.39 8.90
N ARG A 7 -8.06 -11.76 9.72
CA ARG A 7 -9.06 -10.82 9.23
C ARG A 7 -8.45 -9.58 8.57
N GLN A 8 -7.35 -9.05 9.10
CA GLN A 8 -6.67 -7.90 8.50
C GLN A 8 -6.02 -8.26 7.15
N SER A 9 -5.48 -9.47 7.02
CA SER A 9 -4.94 -9.99 5.76
C SER A 9 -6.04 -10.15 4.71
N GLU A 10 -7.23 -10.63 5.08
CA GLU A 10 -8.39 -10.70 4.18
C GLU A 10 -8.83 -9.31 3.70
N VAL A 11 -8.87 -8.33 4.60
CA VAL A 11 -9.19 -6.93 4.25
C VAL A 11 -8.16 -6.37 3.29
N LEU A 12 -6.86 -6.56 3.55
CA LEU A 12 -5.79 -6.13 2.65
C LEU A 12 -5.92 -6.81 1.28
N GLY A 13 -6.18 -8.12 1.24
CA GLY A 13 -6.40 -8.86 0.01
C GLY A 13 -7.61 -8.34 -0.78
N SER A 14 -8.67 -7.95 -0.09
CA SER A 14 -9.87 -7.35 -0.71
C SER A 14 -9.54 -6.00 -1.36
N ILE A 15 -8.74 -5.16 -0.70
CA ILE A 15 -8.27 -3.87 -1.25
C ILE A 15 -7.42 -4.11 -2.51
N VAL A 16 -6.46 -5.04 -2.44
CA VAL A 16 -5.57 -5.38 -3.58
C VAL A 16 -6.36 -5.94 -4.76
N ASN A 17 -7.31 -6.84 -4.52
CA ASN A 17 -8.15 -7.41 -5.56
C ASN A 17 -9.04 -6.35 -6.21
N TYR A 18 -9.58 -5.43 -5.41
CA TYR A 18 -10.37 -4.31 -5.93
C TYR A 18 -9.51 -3.41 -6.82
N GLN A 19 -8.31 -3.04 -6.36
CA GLN A 19 -7.36 -2.26 -7.17
C GLN A 19 -7.01 -2.96 -8.48
N ARG A 20 -6.70 -4.27 -8.46
CA ARG A 20 -6.42 -5.02 -9.69
C ARG A 20 -7.59 -5.03 -10.66
N ARG A 21 -8.82 -5.09 -10.16
CA ARG A 21 -10.02 -5.21 -10.99
C ARG A 21 -10.45 -3.87 -11.60
N PHE A 22 -10.35 -2.79 -10.84
CA PHE A 22 -10.89 -1.48 -11.24
C PHE A 22 -9.82 -0.45 -11.60
N GLY A 23 -8.55 -0.71 -11.26
CA GLY A 23 -7.44 0.22 -11.49
C GLY A 23 -7.28 1.30 -10.41
N PHE A 24 -8.15 1.32 -9.39
CA PHE A 24 -8.11 2.29 -8.30
C PHE A 24 -8.56 1.68 -6.95
N PRO A 25 -8.12 2.22 -5.80
CA PRO A 25 -8.52 1.75 -4.48
C PRO A 25 -10.01 1.92 -4.18
N PRO A 26 -10.61 1.04 -3.35
CA PRO A 26 -11.96 1.24 -2.84
C PRO A 26 -12.01 2.39 -1.84
N THR A 27 -13.18 3.01 -1.70
CA THR A 27 -13.53 3.87 -0.57
C THR A 27 -13.79 3.03 0.68
N ILE A 28 -13.83 3.68 1.86
CA ILE A 28 -14.19 3.00 3.12
C ILE A 28 -15.61 2.39 3.06
N CYS A 29 -16.56 3.10 2.44
CA CYS A 29 -17.93 2.61 2.30
C CYS A 29 -18.01 1.38 1.37
N GLU A 30 -17.33 1.41 0.23
CA GLU A 30 -17.25 0.24 -0.66
C GLU A 30 -16.54 -0.93 0.02
N LEU A 31 -15.44 -0.66 0.74
CA LEU A 31 -14.71 -1.69 1.47
C LEU A 31 -15.58 -2.36 2.53
N ALA A 32 -16.41 -1.61 3.25
CA ALA A 32 -17.35 -2.18 4.21
C ALA A 32 -18.32 -3.16 3.56
N GLY A 33 -18.85 -2.84 2.37
CA GLY A 33 -19.67 -3.75 1.59
C GLY A 33 -18.91 -5.00 1.13
N LEU A 34 -17.67 -4.84 0.66
CA LEU A 34 -16.84 -5.94 0.17
C LEU A 34 -16.52 -6.98 1.27
N ILE A 35 -16.26 -6.52 2.49
CA ILE A 35 -15.86 -7.40 3.60
C ILE A 35 -17.05 -7.81 4.49
N GLY A 36 -18.27 -7.34 4.19
CA GLY A 36 -19.47 -7.65 4.97
C GLY A 36 -19.50 -7.00 6.35
N CYS A 37 -18.93 -5.81 6.51
CA CYS A 37 -19.00 -5.05 7.75
C CYS A 37 -20.37 -4.39 7.90
N SER A 38 -20.92 -4.41 9.12
CA SER A 38 -22.20 -3.78 9.45
C SER A 38 -22.19 -2.25 9.36
N SER A 39 -21.00 -1.62 9.36
CA SER A 39 -20.86 -0.17 9.22
C SER A 39 -19.54 0.24 8.52
N PRO A 40 -19.49 1.41 7.86
CA PRO A 40 -18.25 1.98 7.31
C PRO A 40 -17.17 2.20 8.37
N ASN A 41 -17.57 2.52 9.61
CA ASN A 41 -16.63 2.75 10.69
C ASN A 41 -15.86 1.47 11.07
N ALA A 42 -16.49 0.30 11.00
CA ALA A 42 -15.81 -0.98 11.24
C ALA A 42 -14.71 -1.24 10.18
N ALA A 43 -14.99 -0.94 8.91
CA ALA A 43 -13.98 -1.02 7.86
C ALA A 43 -12.86 0.00 8.07
N ALA A 44 -13.18 1.23 8.50
CA ALA A 44 -12.20 2.26 8.81
C ALA A 44 -11.23 1.82 9.93
N GLU A 45 -11.71 1.16 10.97
CA GLU A 45 -10.86 0.64 12.05
C GLU A 45 -9.89 -0.44 11.56
N HIS A 46 -10.35 -1.35 10.70
CA HIS A 46 -9.44 -2.31 10.04
C HIS A 46 -8.37 -1.61 9.22
N VAL A 47 -8.77 -0.62 8.40
CA VAL A 47 -7.84 0.17 7.58
C VAL A 47 -6.81 0.90 8.46
N LYS A 48 -7.23 1.57 9.53
CA LYS A 48 -6.31 2.22 10.48
C LYS A 48 -5.32 1.22 11.10
N ALA A 49 -5.79 0.04 11.49
CA ALA A 49 -4.94 -0.99 12.09
C ALA A 49 -3.90 -1.55 11.11
N ILE A 50 -4.30 -1.75 9.84
CA ILE A 50 -3.39 -2.18 8.76
C ILE A 50 -2.38 -1.06 8.45
N ALA A 51 -2.84 0.19 8.39
CA ALA A 51 -1.98 1.35 8.15
C ALA A 51 -0.95 1.55 9.27
N LYS A 52 -1.36 1.41 10.53
CA LYS A 52 -0.46 1.43 11.69
C LYS A 52 0.61 0.34 11.62
N LYS A 53 0.32 -0.77 10.94
CA LYS A 53 1.27 -1.87 10.72
C LYS A 53 2.16 -1.68 9.49
N GLY A 54 1.94 -0.63 8.71
CA GLY A 54 2.78 -0.25 7.56
C GLY A 54 2.45 -0.95 6.25
N TYR A 55 1.34 -1.70 6.15
CA TYR A 55 0.97 -2.40 4.91
C TYR A 55 0.17 -1.52 3.94
N ILE A 56 -0.42 -0.42 4.44
CA ILE A 56 -1.13 0.58 3.62
C ILE A 56 -0.86 1.99 4.16
N SER A 57 -1.05 2.99 3.31
CA SER A 57 -1.15 4.40 3.69
C SER A 57 -2.53 4.94 3.34
N VAL A 58 -3.00 5.93 4.08
CA VAL A 58 -4.30 6.58 3.85
C VAL A 58 -4.10 8.09 3.80
N ALA A 59 -4.39 8.70 2.65
CA ALA A 59 -4.38 10.15 2.50
C ALA A 59 -5.61 10.77 3.21
N PRO A 60 -5.42 11.69 4.18
CA PRO A 60 -6.52 12.31 4.92
C PRO A 60 -7.35 13.22 4.01
N GLY A 61 -8.67 13.19 4.17
CA GLY A 61 -9.59 14.05 3.41
C GLY A 61 -9.77 13.68 1.93
N VAL A 62 -9.09 12.64 1.44
CA VAL A 62 -9.15 12.20 0.05
C VAL A 62 -10.04 10.97 -0.10
N SER A 63 -11.09 11.09 -0.92
CA SER A 63 -11.86 9.91 -1.34
C SER A 63 -10.95 8.95 -2.11
N ARG A 64 -11.03 7.65 -1.81
CA ARG A 64 -10.12 6.62 -2.36
C ARG A 64 -8.63 6.87 -2.04
N GLY A 65 -8.29 7.49 -0.91
CA GLY A 65 -6.90 7.74 -0.52
C GLY A 65 -6.08 6.52 -0.05
N ILE A 66 -6.54 5.28 -0.24
CA ILE A 66 -5.86 4.07 0.25
C ILE A 66 -4.77 3.65 -0.73
N THR A 67 -3.52 3.64 -0.29
CA THR A 67 -2.36 3.14 -1.05
C THR A 67 -1.83 1.87 -0.40
N VAL A 68 -1.62 0.80 -1.18
CA VAL A 68 -1.02 -0.44 -0.66
C VAL A 68 0.50 -0.30 -0.67
N ILE A 69 1.14 -0.59 0.46
CA ILE A 69 2.59 -0.61 0.59
C ILE A 69 3.01 -2.07 0.49
N SER A 70 3.70 -2.44 -0.60
CA SER A 70 4.18 -3.81 -0.75
C SER A 70 5.39 -4.01 0.15
N ALA A 71 5.49 -5.13 0.86
CA ALA A 71 6.68 -5.46 1.64
C ALA A 71 7.95 -5.55 0.77
N ASN A 72 7.79 -5.82 -0.54
CA ASN A 72 8.90 -5.74 -1.49
C ASN A 72 9.38 -4.30 -1.70
N ASP A 73 8.53 -3.28 -1.52
CA ASP A 73 8.92 -1.89 -1.77
C ASP A 73 10.02 -1.43 -0.81
N GLU A 74 9.94 -1.85 0.47
CA GLU A 74 10.94 -1.49 1.48
C GLU A 74 12.26 -2.25 1.23
N VAL A 75 12.19 -3.53 0.87
CA VAL A 75 13.37 -4.34 0.53
C VAL A 75 14.04 -3.81 -0.74
N ASP A 76 13.25 -3.47 -1.75
CA ASP A 76 13.71 -2.89 -3.01
C ASP A 76 14.32 -1.50 -2.78
N ALA A 77 13.68 -0.64 -1.99
CA ALA A 77 14.20 0.68 -1.63
C ALA A 77 15.55 0.58 -0.90
N ILE A 78 15.66 -0.31 0.10
CA ILE A 78 16.91 -0.53 0.84
C ILE A 78 18.00 -1.04 -0.11
N SER A 79 17.66 -1.97 -1.01
CA SER A 79 18.62 -2.49 -2.00
C SER A 79 19.10 -1.39 -2.94
N ILE A 80 18.19 -0.54 -3.43
CA ILE A 80 18.51 0.57 -4.32
C ILE A 80 19.37 1.61 -3.61
N ILE A 81 19.02 2.02 -2.39
CA ILE A 81 19.81 2.99 -1.59
C ILE A 81 21.22 2.46 -1.34
N LYS A 82 21.37 1.17 -1.01
CA LYS A 82 22.68 0.53 -0.87
C LYS A 82 23.49 0.59 -2.17
N SER A 83 22.87 0.27 -3.31
CA SER A 83 23.54 0.33 -4.62
C SER A 83 23.98 1.76 -4.99
N LEU A 84 23.19 2.78 -4.63
CA LEU A 84 23.53 4.19 -4.82
C LEU A 84 24.71 4.62 -3.95
N ILE A 85 24.75 4.21 -2.69
CA ILE A 85 25.86 4.51 -1.77
C ILE A 85 27.16 3.84 -2.25
N ASN A 86 27.06 2.60 -2.75
CA ASN A 86 28.20 1.83 -3.24
C ASN A 86 28.68 2.27 -4.63
N GLY A 87 27.89 3.06 -5.36
CA GLY A 87 28.23 3.52 -6.70
C GLY A 87 28.16 2.42 -7.75
N ASP A 88 27.30 1.41 -7.56
CA ASP A 88 27.12 0.32 -8.52
C ASP A 88 26.67 0.89 -9.88
N SER A 89 27.14 0.28 -10.98
CA SER A 89 26.64 0.60 -12.32
C SER A 89 25.13 0.37 -12.38
N ASP A 90 24.42 1.26 -13.07
CA ASP A 90 22.95 1.27 -13.22
C ASP A 90 22.15 1.58 -11.94
N SER A 91 22.80 1.89 -10.80
CA SER A 91 22.13 2.24 -9.54
C SER A 91 21.17 3.44 -9.68
N ARG A 92 21.58 4.47 -10.43
CA ARG A 92 20.75 5.66 -10.71
C ARG A 92 19.53 5.33 -11.56
N GLU A 93 19.68 4.51 -12.59
CA GLU A 93 18.58 4.12 -13.50
C GLU A 93 17.56 3.25 -12.76
N ARG A 94 18.04 2.31 -11.93
CA ARG A 94 17.19 1.51 -11.04
C ARG A 94 16.41 2.37 -10.06
N ALA A 95 17.05 3.37 -9.46
CA ALA A 95 16.38 4.30 -8.56
C ALA A 95 15.29 5.12 -9.26
N LEU A 96 15.57 5.61 -10.48
CA LEU A 96 14.60 6.34 -11.29
C LEU A 96 13.42 5.47 -11.69
N SER A 97 13.66 4.28 -12.25
CA SER A 97 12.59 3.33 -12.58
C SER A 97 11.71 2.98 -11.38
N TRP A 98 12.32 2.83 -10.20
CA TRP A 98 11.59 2.53 -8.96
C TRP A 98 10.73 3.72 -8.49
N LEU A 99 11.20 4.95 -8.64
CA LEU A 99 10.43 6.17 -8.32
C LEU A 99 9.30 6.41 -9.34
N GLU A 100 9.57 6.24 -10.62
CA GLU A 100 8.60 6.38 -11.71
C GLU A 100 7.46 5.36 -11.60
N ALA A 101 7.78 4.10 -11.28
CA ALA A 101 6.78 3.06 -11.02
C ALA A 101 5.84 3.42 -9.85
N ARG A 102 6.21 4.40 -9.02
CA ARG A 102 5.43 4.91 -7.88
C ARG A 102 4.87 6.31 -8.13
N GLY A 103 4.99 6.84 -9.35
CA GLY A 103 4.46 8.14 -9.75
C GLY A 103 5.17 9.33 -9.09
N VAL A 104 6.38 9.14 -8.55
CA VAL A 104 7.19 10.23 -7.99
C VAL A 104 8.01 10.84 -9.11
N GLN A 105 7.62 12.02 -9.58
CA GLN A 105 8.37 12.78 -10.58
C GLN A 105 9.42 13.71 -9.93
N GLN A 106 10.53 13.95 -10.63
CA GLN A 106 11.58 14.93 -10.26
C GLN A 106 11.06 16.37 -10.28
#